data_AF-A0A6I2MHP3-F1
#
_entry.id   AF-A0A6I2MHP3-F1
#
_cell.length_a   1.000
_cell.length_b   1.000
_cell.length_c   1.000
_cell.angle_alpha   90.00
_cell.angle_beta   90.00
_cell.angle_gamma   90.00
#
_symmetry.space_group_name_H-M   'P 1'
#
loop_
_entity.id
_entity.type
_entity.pdbx_description
1 polymer ?
#
loop_
_entity_poly.entity_id
_entity_poly.type
_entity_poly.pdbx_seq_one_letter_code
_entity_poly.pdbx_strand_id
1 'polypeptide(L)'
;MRPVYSILKLSHKPDTLVLLRKDFDRKRSTLFLKVLLLVDLLFIAGHVCIPLYLGYKPDRILLDAKWLGFPELFQYVKYALLIYFAIRLVRQKREFAYVPFVVLFLFLFADDAFQIHNRVSAFFAQGLNFSGILGLRPYVIGQLMFVVVFGSVVAAFFSYFFLRAPSNIKRTFIDIFLGVALFLFFGIGVDIVHSQLDGIRLLSPLLTLIEEGGEMLTLSLLVWYFYFLVLKKDQKGPFLYPYVFKNKRHFR
;
A
#
# COMPACT_ATOMS: atom_id res chain seq x y z
N MET A 1 -24.59 -29.55 51.98
CA MET A 1 -24.71 -28.68 50.79
C MET A 1 -23.84 -27.44 51.01
N ARG A 2 -22.74 -27.29 50.25
CA ARG A 2 -21.91 -26.07 50.25
C ARG A 2 -22.01 -25.42 48.87
N PRO A 3 -22.19 -24.10 48.75
CA PRO A 3 -22.43 -23.47 47.46
C PRO A 3 -21.13 -23.39 46.67
N VAL A 4 -21.22 -23.83 45.41
CA VAL A 4 -20.19 -23.71 44.39
C VAL A 4 -20.19 -22.27 43.88
N TYR A 5 -19.25 -21.44 44.35
CA TYR A 5 -18.95 -20.19 43.67
C TYR A 5 -18.04 -20.49 42.48
N SER A 6 -18.65 -20.72 41.32
CA SER A 6 -17.94 -20.68 40.04
C SER A 6 -17.54 -19.23 39.77
N ILE A 7 -16.26 -18.92 39.97
CA ILE A 7 -15.67 -17.67 39.50
C ILE A 7 -15.57 -17.79 37.97
N LEU A 8 -16.56 -17.23 37.28
CA LEU A 8 -16.47 -16.84 35.89
C LEU A 8 -15.30 -15.87 35.75
N LYS A 9 -14.10 -16.40 35.43
CA LYS A 9 -13.03 -15.62 34.82
C LYS A 9 -13.57 -15.15 33.47
N LEU A 10 -14.24 -14.00 33.46
CA LEU A 10 -14.42 -13.17 32.28
C LEU A 10 -13.01 -12.79 31.81
N SER A 11 -12.45 -13.65 30.96
CA SER A 11 -11.22 -13.39 30.22
C SER A 11 -11.47 -12.15 29.37
N HIS A 12 -11.12 -10.98 29.91
CA HIS A 12 -11.05 -9.74 29.15
C HIS A 12 -10.09 -10.01 27.99
N LYS A 13 -10.62 -10.24 26.79
CA LYS A 13 -9.80 -10.34 25.58
C LYS A 13 -9.10 -8.99 25.46
N PRO A 14 -7.75 -8.94 25.46
CA PRO A 14 -7.05 -7.69 25.27
C PRO A 14 -7.48 -7.08 23.93
N ASP A 15 -7.66 -5.76 23.91
CA ASP A 15 -8.03 -5.02 22.70
C ASP A 15 -7.07 -5.34 21.55
N THR A 16 -7.61 -5.43 20.34
CA THR A 16 -6.82 -5.73 19.12
C THR A 16 -5.62 -4.80 18.97
N LEU A 17 -5.76 -3.53 19.36
CA LEU A 17 -4.68 -2.54 19.36
C LEU A 17 -3.55 -2.86 20.38
N VAL A 18 -3.92 -3.36 21.56
CA VAL A 18 -2.95 -3.79 22.59
C VAL A 18 -2.17 -5.02 22.12
N LEU A 19 -2.86 -5.95 21.44
CA LEU A 19 -2.23 -7.13 20.84
C LEU A 19 -1.30 -6.76 19.68
N LEU A 20 -1.74 -5.92 18.74
CA LEU A 20 -0.91 -5.43 17.63
C LEU A 20 0.36 -4.74 18.15
N ARG A 21 0.22 -3.88 19.17
CA ARG A 21 1.38 -3.22 19.79
C ARG A 21 2.35 -4.25 20.34
N LYS A 22 1.90 -5.19 21.17
CA LYS A 22 2.77 -6.22 21.77
C LYS A 22 3.53 -7.04 20.73
N ASP A 23 2.88 -7.32 19.61
CA ASP A 23 3.35 -8.24 18.59
C ASP A 23 4.33 -7.61 17.58
N PHE A 24 4.18 -6.32 17.31
CA PHE A 24 4.98 -5.58 16.35
C PHE A 24 5.94 -4.56 17.00
N ASP A 25 5.90 -4.37 18.32
CA ASP A 25 6.75 -3.40 19.02
C ASP A 25 8.21 -3.88 19.11
N ARG A 26 8.96 -3.57 18.05
CA ARG A 26 10.41 -3.52 18.07
C ARG A 26 10.82 -2.07 17.99
N LYS A 27 11.47 -1.56 19.05
CA LYS A 27 11.89 -0.16 19.17
C LYS A 27 12.45 0.44 17.87
N ARG A 28 13.31 -0.29 17.16
CA ARG A 28 13.91 0.16 15.89
C ARG A 28 12.90 0.28 14.73
N SER A 29 12.05 -0.71 14.48
CA SER A 29 11.07 -0.63 13.40
C SER A 29 9.95 0.35 13.73
N THR A 30 9.49 0.40 14.97
CA THR A 30 8.46 1.36 15.41
C THR A 30 8.96 2.80 15.28
N LEU A 31 10.22 3.08 15.67
CA LEU A 31 10.83 4.40 15.47
C LEU A 31 10.91 4.75 13.99
N PHE A 32 11.35 3.81 13.15
CA PHE A 32 11.44 4.01 11.71
C PHE A 32 10.09 4.37 11.07
N LEU A 33 9.02 3.64 11.42
CA LEU A 33 7.66 3.98 10.95
C LEU A 33 7.23 5.38 11.38
N LYS A 34 7.47 5.74 12.65
CA LYS A 34 7.10 7.07 13.16
C LYS A 34 7.79 8.19 12.37
N VAL A 35 9.06 8.01 12.02
CA VAL A 35 9.80 8.99 11.20
C VAL A 35 9.18 9.08 9.80
N LEU A 36 8.92 7.95 9.14
CA LEU A 36 8.29 7.94 7.82
C LEU A 36 6.92 8.65 7.83
N LEU A 37 6.05 8.28 8.77
CA LEU A 37 4.71 8.88 8.91
C LEU A 37 4.77 10.36 9.29
N LEU A 38 5.74 10.77 10.11
CA LEU A 38 5.89 12.20 10.44
C LEU A 38 6.19 13.01 9.18
N VAL A 39 7.10 12.52 8.33
CA VAL A 39 7.43 13.20 7.06
C VAL A 39 6.22 13.21 6.13
N ASP A 40 5.44 12.12 6.04
CA ASP A 40 4.20 12.09 5.27
C ASP A 40 3.19 13.13 5.74
N LEU A 41 2.97 13.20 7.05
CA LEU A 41 2.04 14.16 7.64
C LEU A 41 2.49 15.60 7.41
N LEU A 42 3.80 15.87 7.37
CA LEU A 42 4.32 17.20 7.03
C LEU A 42 4.03 17.57 5.57
N PHE A 43 4.18 16.63 4.62
CA PHE A 43 3.84 16.88 3.22
C PHE A 43 2.33 17.05 3.02
N ILE A 44 1.51 16.19 3.64
CA ILE A 44 0.04 16.27 3.60
C ILE A 44 -0.44 17.59 4.21
N ALA A 45 0.05 17.96 5.40
CA ALA A 45 -0.29 19.23 6.03
C ALA A 45 0.21 20.42 5.21
N GLY A 46 1.42 20.32 4.66
CA GLY A 46 1.99 21.35 3.79
C GLY A 46 1.14 21.62 2.55
N HIS A 47 0.61 20.56 1.92
CA HIS A 47 -0.25 20.69 0.74
C HIS A 47 -1.53 21.47 1.01
N VAL A 48 -2.08 21.39 2.24
CA VAL A 48 -3.26 22.17 2.65
C VAL A 48 -2.86 23.57 3.12
N CYS A 49 -1.90 23.67 4.03
CA CYS A 49 -1.60 24.93 4.73
C CYS A 49 -0.85 25.95 3.85
N ILE A 50 0.07 25.51 3.00
CA ILE A 50 0.93 26.43 2.23
C ILE A 50 0.13 27.25 1.23
N PRO A 51 -0.76 26.68 0.38
CA PRO A 51 -1.57 27.48 -0.54
C PRO A 51 -2.53 28.42 0.18
N LEU A 52 -3.07 28.00 1.33
CA LEU A 52 -3.95 28.84 2.16
C LEU A 52 -3.23 30.06 2.74
N TYR A 53 -1.96 29.90 3.13
CA TYR A 53 -1.17 30.98 3.71
C TYR A 53 -0.55 31.91 2.65
N LEU A 54 -0.02 31.35 1.57
CA LEU A 54 0.69 32.11 0.53
C LEU A 54 -0.25 32.71 -0.53
N GLY A 55 -1.46 32.18 -0.69
CA GLY A 55 -2.38 32.58 -1.75
C GLY A 55 -1.99 32.10 -3.16
N TYR A 56 -0.92 31.31 -3.28
CA TYR A 56 -0.50 30.66 -4.53
C TYR A 56 0.04 29.25 -4.26
N LYS A 57 0.12 28.42 -5.30
CA LYS A 57 0.62 27.04 -5.23
C LYS A 57 2.11 26.98 -5.61
N PRO A 58 3.03 26.68 -4.68
CA PRO A 58 4.45 26.49 -5.03
C PRO A 58 4.69 25.13 -5.70
N ASP A 59 5.42 25.14 -6.81
CA ASP A 59 5.51 24.01 -7.75
C ASP A 59 6.22 22.74 -7.23
N ARG A 60 6.95 22.79 -6.10
CA ARG A 60 7.84 21.69 -5.65
C ARG A 60 7.51 21.07 -4.30
N ILE A 61 6.65 21.71 -3.50
CA ILE A 61 6.45 21.36 -2.09
C ILE A 61 5.10 20.65 -1.88
N LEU A 62 4.16 20.86 -2.80
CA LEU A 62 2.82 20.29 -2.75
C LEU A 62 2.83 18.84 -3.24
N LEU A 63 1.87 18.04 -2.78
CA LEU A 63 1.69 16.65 -3.21
C LEU A 63 1.55 16.50 -4.74
N ASP A 64 0.84 17.41 -5.40
CA ASP A 64 0.62 17.45 -6.86
C ASP A 64 1.81 18.02 -7.65
N ALA A 65 2.97 18.21 -6.99
CA ALA A 65 4.17 18.71 -7.63
C ALA A 65 4.72 17.68 -8.64
N LYS A 66 4.73 18.04 -9.93
CA LYS A 66 5.24 17.18 -10.99
C LYS A 66 6.78 17.10 -10.97
N TRP A 67 7.31 15.97 -11.45
CA TRP A 67 8.73 15.70 -11.77
C TRP A 67 9.64 15.33 -10.61
N LEU A 68 10.06 16.34 -9.86
CA LEU A 68 11.03 16.22 -8.76
C LEU A 68 10.52 17.03 -7.57
N GLY A 69 9.20 16.99 -7.37
CA GLY A 69 8.58 17.47 -6.15
C GLY A 69 9.19 16.76 -4.95
N PHE A 70 9.33 17.45 -3.82
CA PHE A 70 9.86 16.82 -2.62
C PHE A 70 9.00 15.63 -2.12
N PRO A 71 7.65 15.65 -2.21
CA PRO A 71 6.85 14.48 -1.89
C PRO A 71 7.15 13.28 -2.80
N GLU A 72 7.20 13.49 -4.11
CA GLU A 72 7.49 12.47 -5.13
C GLU A 72 8.90 11.86 -4.92
N LEU A 73 9.92 12.70 -4.71
CA LEU A 73 11.27 12.22 -4.41
C LEU A 73 11.30 11.36 -3.13
N PHE A 74 10.50 11.72 -2.12
CA PHE A 74 10.38 10.94 -0.91
C PHE A 74 9.69 9.59 -1.15
N GLN A 75 8.67 9.53 -2.01
CA GLN A 75 8.09 8.26 -2.49
C GLN A 75 9.14 7.41 -3.21
N TYR A 76 9.98 7.99 -4.08
CA TYR A 76 11.06 7.25 -4.74
C TYR A 76 12.07 6.66 -3.74
N VAL A 77 12.43 7.41 -2.69
CA VAL A 77 13.27 6.89 -1.60
C VAL A 77 12.59 5.71 -0.91
N LYS A 78 11.27 5.79 -0.65
CA LYS A 78 10.50 4.68 -0.07
C LYS A 78 10.48 3.45 -0.99
N TYR A 79 10.28 3.62 -2.30
CA TYR A 79 10.39 2.53 -3.26
C TYR A 79 11.77 1.87 -3.22
N ALA A 80 12.84 2.66 -3.24
CA ALA A 80 14.21 2.15 -3.14
C ALA A 80 14.44 1.36 -1.85
N LEU A 81 13.94 1.86 -0.71
CA LEU A 81 14.00 1.16 0.58
C LEU A 81 13.18 -0.13 0.57
N LEU A 82 11.98 -0.11 -0.01
CA LEU A 82 11.10 -1.25 -0.12
C LEU A 82 11.74 -2.37 -0.95
N ILE A 83 12.28 -2.03 -2.12
CA ILE A 83 13.03 -2.94 -2.99
C ILE A 83 14.25 -3.50 -2.25
N TYR A 84 15.03 -2.63 -1.59
CA TYR A 84 16.19 -3.03 -0.79
C TYR A 84 15.82 -4.04 0.31
N PHE A 85 14.78 -3.76 1.09
CA PHE A 85 14.34 -4.67 2.15
C PHE A 85 13.75 -5.96 1.60
N ALA A 86 13.03 -5.93 0.47
CA ALA A 86 12.56 -7.13 -0.21
C ALA A 86 13.73 -8.02 -0.67
N ILE A 87 14.77 -7.44 -1.29
CA ILE A 87 15.99 -8.16 -1.68
C ILE A 87 16.70 -8.74 -0.46
N ARG A 88 16.83 -7.96 0.63
CA ARG A 88 17.41 -8.47 1.89
C ARG A 88 16.61 -9.61 2.48
N LEU A 89 15.28 -9.55 2.41
CA LEU A 89 14.40 -10.60 2.91
C LEU A 89 14.62 -11.91 2.13
N VAL A 90 14.67 -11.84 0.79
CA VAL A 90 15.00 -13.00 -0.07
C VAL A 90 16.36 -13.60 0.34
N ARG A 91 17.39 -12.76 0.48
CA ARG A 91 18.75 -13.22 0.83
C ARG A 91 18.87 -13.81 2.23
N GLN A 92 18.22 -13.21 3.22
CA GLN A 92 18.30 -13.64 4.61
C GLN A 92 17.48 -14.89 4.89
N LYS A 93 16.29 -14.99 4.29
CA LYS A 93 15.41 -16.14 4.49
C LYS A 93 15.76 -17.30 3.57
N ARG A 94 16.45 -17.04 2.46
CA ARG A 94 16.77 -18.01 1.39
C ARG A 94 15.53 -18.67 0.81
N GLU A 95 14.43 -17.91 0.77
CA GLU A 95 13.12 -18.37 0.30
C GLU A 95 12.76 -17.65 -0.99
N PHE A 96 12.72 -18.40 -2.10
CA PHE A 96 12.37 -17.87 -3.42
C PHE A 96 10.92 -17.35 -3.48
N ALA A 97 10.08 -17.75 -2.53
CA ALA A 97 8.72 -17.23 -2.38
C ALA A 97 8.69 -15.70 -2.23
N TYR A 98 9.76 -15.02 -1.80
CA TYR A 98 9.77 -13.56 -1.68
C TYR A 98 10.20 -12.82 -2.96
N VAL A 99 10.72 -13.51 -3.98
CA VAL A 99 11.17 -12.90 -5.25
C VAL A 99 10.08 -12.11 -5.96
N PRO A 100 8.80 -12.57 -6.01
CA PRO A 100 7.74 -11.81 -6.67
C PRO A 100 7.54 -10.40 -6.13
N PHE A 101 7.77 -10.17 -4.84
CA PHE A 101 7.66 -8.83 -4.26
C PHE A 101 8.75 -7.88 -4.76
N VAL A 102 9.97 -8.38 -4.99
CA VAL A 102 11.04 -7.56 -5.60
C VAL A 102 10.64 -7.12 -7.00
N VAL A 103 10.13 -8.06 -7.80
CA VAL A 103 9.66 -7.79 -9.16
C VAL A 103 8.48 -6.81 -9.15
N LEU A 104 7.51 -7.01 -8.26
CA LEU A 104 6.35 -6.14 -8.11
C LEU A 104 6.77 -4.72 -7.76
N PHE A 105 7.64 -4.51 -6.77
CA PHE A 105 8.02 -3.16 -6.37
C PHE A 105 8.93 -2.47 -7.37
N LEU A 106 9.74 -3.22 -8.13
CA LEU A 106 10.45 -2.67 -9.29
C LEU A 106 9.48 -2.21 -10.37
N PHE A 107 8.44 -3.00 -10.64
CA PHE A 107 7.40 -2.63 -11.59
C PHE A 107 6.62 -1.41 -11.12
N LEU A 108 6.15 -1.37 -9.87
CA LEU A 108 5.42 -0.21 -9.32
C LEU A 108 6.29 1.06 -9.31
N PHE A 109 7.57 0.95 -8.97
CA PHE A 109 8.50 2.09 -9.07
C PHE A 109 8.66 2.60 -10.50
N ALA A 110 8.79 1.69 -11.47
CA ALA A 110 8.89 2.05 -12.87
C ALA A 110 7.56 2.63 -13.41
N ASP A 111 6.44 2.08 -12.98
CA ASP A 111 5.11 2.56 -13.34
C ASP A 111 4.90 4.00 -12.87
N ASP A 112 5.24 4.30 -11.63
CA ASP A 112 5.19 5.65 -11.03
C ASP A 112 6.13 6.62 -11.76
N ALA A 113 7.43 6.27 -11.87
CA ALA A 113 8.44 7.15 -12.47
C ALA A 113 8.23 7.42 -13.97
N PHE A 114 7.67 6.47 -14.72
CA PHE A 114 7.41 6.63 -16.15
C PHE A 114 5.94 6.89 -16.49
N GLN A 115 5.06 6.90 -15.48
CA GLN A 115 3.61 7.02 -15.62
C GLN A 115 3.06 6.00 -16.64
N ILE A 116 3.47 4.73 -16.52
CA ILE A 116 3.17 3.70 -17.51
C ILE A 116 1.66 3.47 -17.59
N HIS A 117 0.99 3.36 -16.44
CA HIS A 117 -0.47 3.22 -16.36
C HIS A 117 -1.20 4.35 -17.08
N ASN A 118 -0.74 5.60 -16.97
CA ASN A 118 -1.34 6.74 -17.67
C ASN A 118 -1.13 6.67 -19.19
N ARG A 119 0.09 6.35 -19.64
CA ARG A 119 0.42 6.24 -21.07
C ARG A 119 -0.33 5.09 -21.75
N VAL A 120 -0.38 3.94 -21.09
CA VAL A 120 -1.10 2.77 -21.60
C VAL A 120 -2.61 3.01 -21.59
N SER A 121 -3.13 3.71 -20.57
CA SER A 121 -4.54 4.10 -20.53
C SER A 121 -4.91 5.03 -21.68
N ALA A 122 -4.08 6.04 -21.95
CA ALA A 122 -4.25 6.93 -23.10
C ALA A 122 -4.19 6.16 -24.44
N PHE A 123 -3.27 5.20 -24.56
CA PHE A 123 -3.18 4.33 -25.73
C PHE A 123 -4.46 3.51 -25.95
N PHE A 124 -5.01 2.88 -24.90
CA PHE A 124 -6.27 2.15 -25.00
C PHE A 124 -7.46 3.06 -25.31
N ALA A 125 -7.52 4.24 -24.68
CA ALA A 125 -8.59 5.20 -24.91
C ALA A 125 -8.63 5.71 -26.36
N GLN A 126 -7.46 5.97 -26.97
CA GLN A 126 -7.34 6.45 -28.35
C GLN A 126 -7.45 5.32 -29.37
N GLY A 127 -6.80 4.17 -29.13
CA GLY A 127 -6.70 3.08 -30.09
C GLY A 127 -8.00 2.31 -30.30
N LEU A 128 -8.92 2.34 -29.33
CA LEU A 128 -10.18 1.59 -29.39
C LEU A 128 -11.39 2.46 -29.77
N ASN A 129 -11.18 3.76 -30.06
CA ASN A 129 -12.24 4.72 -30.42
C ASN A 129 -13.48 4.63 -29.52
N PHE A 130 -13.28 4.41 -28.22
CA PHE A 130 -14.40 4.30 -27.30
C PHE A 130 -15.12 5.65 -27.21
N SER A 131 -16.34 5.73 -27.75
CA SER A 131 -17.33 6.64 -27.21
C SER A 131 -17.61 6.18 -25.78
N GLY A 132 -17.38 7.01 -24.76
CA GLY A 132 -17.46 6.62 -23.35
C GLY A 132 -18.59 5.62 -23.05
N ILE A 133 -18.22 4.48 -22.47
CA ILE A 133 -19.13 3.36 -22.18
C ILE A 133 -19.65 3.53 -20.74
N LEU A 134 -20.95 3.32 -20.52
CA LEU A 134 -21.59 3.41 -19.20
C LEU A 134 -21.39 4.77 -18.50
N GLY A 135 -21.22 5.86 -19.26
CA GLY A 135 -20.97 7.20 -18.72
C GLY A 135 -19.54 7.44 -18.22
N LEU A 136 -18.63 6.47 -18.42
CA LEU A 136 -17.22 6.61 -18.09
C LEU A 136 -16.48 7.33 -19.20
N ARG A 137 -15.54 8.22 -18.80
CA ARG A 137 -14.62 8.85 -19.75
C ARG A 137 -13.75 7.77 -20.43
N PRO A 138 -13.41 7.90 -21.71
CA PRO A 138 -12.56 6.92 -22.41
C PRO A 138 -11.23 6.64 -21.71
N TYR A 139 -10.65 7.68 -21.08
CA TYR A 139 -9.44 7.56 -20.28
C TYR A 139 -9.58 6.58 -19.09
N VAL A 140 -10.71 6.67 -18.36
CA VAL A 140 -11.03 5.77 -17.22
C VAL A 140 -11.17 4.33 -17.69
N ILE A 141 -11.76 4.12 -18.87
CA ILE A 141 -11.87 2.78 -19.47
C ILE A 141 -10.46 2.23 -19.76
N GLY A 142 -9.57 3.05 -20.30
CA GLY A 142 -8.17 2.69 -20.50
C GLY A 142 -7.47 2.27 -19.20
N GLN A 143 -7.69 2.99 -18.10
CA GLN A 143 -7.16 2.64 -16.78
C GLN A 143 -7.71 1.31 -16.27
N LEU A 144 -9.02 1.08 -16.38
CA LEU A 144 -9.63 -0.19 -15.99
C LEU A 144 -9.07 -1.36 -16.81
N MET A 145 -8.86 -1.18 -18.12
CA MET A 145 -8.22 -2.19 -18.97
C MET A 145 -6.79 -2.47 -18.54
N PHE A 146 -6.00 -1.43 -18.26
CA PHE A 146 -4.64 -1.58 -17.73
C PHE A 146 -4.65 -2.43 -16.45
N VAL A 147 -5.51 -2.08 -15.48
CA VAL A 147 -5.64 -2.81 -14.21
C VAL A 147 -6.03 -4.26 -14.43
N VAL A 148 -7.00 -4.54 -15.30
CA VAL A 148 -7.45 -5.91 -15.57
C VAL A 148 -6.35 -6.73 -16.23
N VAL A 149 -5.70 -6.20 -17.27
CA VAL A 149 -4.68 -6.92 -18.02
C VAL A 149 -3.43 -7.14 -17.18
N PHE A 150 -2.84 -6.06 -16.64
CA PHE A 150 -1.62 -6.16 -15.84
C PHE A 150 -1.88 -6.84 -14.50
N GLY A 151 -3.00 -6.53 -13.84
CA GLY A 151 -3.42 -7.18 -12.61
C GLY A 151 -3.60 -8.69 -12.78
N SER A 152 -4.13 -9.15 -13.92
CA SER A 152 -4.24 -10.59 -14.21
C SER A 152 -2.87 -11.27 -14.39
N VAL A 153 -1.94 -10.61 -15.08
CA VAL A 153 -0.56 -11.12 -15.24
C VAL A 153 0.15 -11.20 -13.88
N VAL A 154 0.05 -10.15 -13.07
CA VAL A 154 0.60 -10.11 -11.71
C VAL A 154 -0.06 -11.18 -10.83
N ALA A 155 -1.39 -11.33 -10.88
CA ALA A 155 -2.12 -12.32 -10.11
C ALA A 155 -1.70 -13.76 -10.49
N ALA A 156 -1.55 -14.06 -11.78
CA ALA A 156 -1.07 -15.36 -12.25
C ALA A 156 0.35 -15.64 -11.77
N PHE A 157 1.25 -14.65 -11.91
CA PHE A 157 2.63 -14.74 -11.44
C PHE A 157 2.71 -14.99 -9.94
N PHE A 158 1.99 -14.21 -9.12
CA PHE A 158 1.97 -14.39 -7.67
C PHE A 158 1.31 -15.71 -7.25
N SER A 159 0.25 -16.14 -7.94
CA SER A 159 -0.41 -17.42 -7.67
C SER A 159 0.57 -18.59 -7.78
N TYR A 160 1.45 -18.59 -8.79
CA TYR A 160 2.48 -19.61 -8.95
C TYR A 160 3.40 -19.75 -7.72
N PHE A 161 3.83 -18.63 -7.14
CA PHE A 161 4.70 -18.62 -5.95
C PHE A 161 3.94 -18.89 -4.67
N PHE A 162 2.73 -18.33 -4.52
CA PHE A 162 1.89 -18.51 -3.35
C PHE A 162 1.52 -19.98 -3.15
N LEU A 163 1.16 -20.69 -4.22
CA LEU A 163 0.80 -22.12 -4.15
C LEU A 163 1.95 -23.00 -3.67
N ARG A 164 3.20 -22.62 -3.99
CA ARG A 164 4.43 -23.34 -3.59
C ARG A 164 5.00 -22.88 -2.25
N ALA A 165 4.51 -21.78 -1.69
CA ALA A 165 5.02 -21.25 -0.44
C ALA A 165 4.57 -22.10 0.77
N PRO A 166 5.45 -22.31 1.77
CA PRO A 166 5.05 -22.94 3.02
C PRO A 166 4.03 -22.09 3.80
N SER A 167 3.22 -22.73 4.65
CA SER A 167 2.02 -22.12 5.28
C SER A 167 2.32 -20.90 6.18
N ASN A 168 3.53 -20.78 6.70
CA ASN A 168 4.00 -19.61 7.44
C ASN A 168 4.29 -18.41 6.51
N ILE A 169 4.83 -18.65 5.32
CA ILE A 169 5.09 -17.62 4.31
C ILE A 169 3.78 -17.15 3.66
N LYS A 170 2.81 -18.05 3.45
CA LYS A 170 1.47 -17.69 2.94
C LYS A 170 0.79 -16.60 3.77
N ARG A 171 0.96 -16.60 5.09
CA ARG A 171 0.43 -15.53 5.97
C ARG A 171 1.11 -14.18 5.71
N THR A 172 2.42 -14.21 5.52
CA THR A 172 3.21 -13.02 5.17
C THR A 172 2.78 -12.47 3.81
N PHE A 173 2.49 -13.36 2.85
CA PHE A 173 1.95 -12.98 1.54
C PHE A 173 0.65 -12.21 1.69
N ILE A 174 -0.30 -12.72 2.47
CA ILE A 174 -1.60 -12.05 2.65
C ILE A 174 -1.41 -10.69 3.32
N ASP A 175 -0.56 -10.59 4.35
CA ASP A 175 -0.25 -9.31 4.99
C ASP A 175 0.28 -8.28 3.99
N ILE A 176 1.25 -8.67 3.14
CA ILE A 176 1.81 -7.78 2.11
C ILE A 176 0.77 -7.45 1.06
N PHE A 177 -0.03 -8.42 0.61
CA PHE A 177 -1.09 -8.19 -0.37
C PHE A 177 -2.17 -7.25 0.12
N LEU A 178 -2.51 -7.28 1.41
CA LEU A 178 -3.42 -6.29 2.00
C LEU A 178 -2.82 -4.88 1.94
N GLY A 179 -1.52 -4.75 2.24
CA GLY A 179 -0.81 -3.48 2.11
C GLY A 179 -0.74 -2.97 0.67
N VAL A 180 -0.43 -3.84 -0.28
CA VAL A 180 -0.41 -3.53 -1.72
C VAL A 180 -1.80 -3.18 -2.24
N ALA A 181 -2.83 -3.94 -1.86
CA ALA A 181 -4.21 -3.65 -2.25
C ALA A 181 -4.66 -2.28 -1.73
N LEU A 182 -4.28 -1.93 -0.50
CA LEU A 182 -4.57 -0.61 0.06
C LEU A 182 -3.78 0.49 -0.68
N PHE A 183 -2.53 0.26 -1.03
CA PHE A 183 -1.74 1.17 -1.85
C PHE A 183 -2.37 1.40 -3.23
N LEU A 184 -2.71 0.33 -3.96
CA LEU A 184 -3.36 0.39 -5.27
C LEU A 184 -4.77 0.99 -5.20
N PHE A 185 -5.48 0.84 -4.09
CA PHE A 185 -6.75 1.51 -3.89
C PHE A 185 -6.59 3.03 -3.96
N PHE A 186 -5.55 3.60 -3.35
CA PHE A 186 -5.29 5.02 -3.46
C PHE A 186 -4.77 5.38 -4.86
N GLY A 187 -3.70 4.75 -5.34
CA GLY A 187 -3.08 5.18 -6.60
C GLY A 187 -3.73 4.75 -7.91
N ILE A 188 -4.79 3.97 -7.84
CA ILE A 188 -5.58 3.61 -9.03
C ILE A 188 -7.07 3.78 -8.75
N GLY A 189 -7.55 3.29 -7.60
CA GLY A 189 -8.96 3.36 -7.27
C GLY A 189 -9.45 4.80 -7.07
N VAL A 190 -8.72 5.59 -6.28
CA VAL A 190 -9.05 7.01 -6.07
C VAL A 190 -8.75 7.83 -7.32
N ASP A 191 -7.66 7.54 -8.04
CA ASP A 191 -7.35 8.17 -9.33
C ASP A 191 -8.47 8.00 -10.37
N ILE A 192 -9.06 6.80 -10.49
CA ILE A 192 -10.23 6.57 -11.36
C ILE A 192 -11.42 7.45 -10.97
N VAL A 193 -11.69 7.60 -9.67
CA VAL A 193 -12.78 8.46 -9.19
C VAL A 193 -12.44 9.93 -9.44
N HIS A 194 -11.19 10.31 -9.20
CA HIS A 194 -10.68 11.66 -9.41
C HIS A 194 -10.76 12.07 -10.88
N SER A 195 -10.25 11.26 -11.80
CA SER A 195 -10.28 11.52 -13.24
C SER A 195 -11.70 11.61 -13.82
N GLN A 196 -12.68 10.92 -13.22
CA GLN A 196 -14.10 11.06 -13.57
C GLN A 196 -14.71 12.37 -13.04
N LEU A 197 -14.28 12.84 -11.87
CA LEU A 197 -14.83 14.00 -11.16
C LEU A 197 -14.00 15.29 -11.26
N ASP A 198 -12.92 15.28 -12.04
CA ASP A 198 -11.91 16.34 -12.14
C ASP A 198 -12.46 17.75 -12.48
N GLY A 199 -13.71 17.83 -12.97
CA GLY A 199 -14.41 19.11 -13.22
C GLY A 199 -15.02 19.78 -11.97
N ILE A 200 -15.04 19.13 -10.81
CA ILE A 200 -15.70 19.65 -9.60
C ILE A 200 -14.69 20.33 -8.69
N ARG A 201 -14.72 21.68 -8.68
CA ARG A 201 -13.74 22.56 -8.01
C ARG A 201 -13.46 22.23 -6.52
N LEU A 202 -14.46 21.73 -5.79
CA LEU A 202 -14.31 21.37 -4.38
C LEU A 202 -13.82 19.93 -4.16
N LEU A 203 -14.14 19.01 -5.06
CA LEU A 203 -13.81 17.60 -4.91
C LEU A 203 -12.41 17.27 -5.43
N SER A 204 -11.97 17.91 -6.52
CA SER A 204 -10.65 17.65 -7.10
C SER A 204 -9.50 17.80 -6.08
N PRO A 205 -9.38 18.92 -5.31
CA PRO A 205 -8.31 19.05 -4.32
C PRO A 205 -8.39 18.03 -3.17
N LEU A 206 -9.61 17.65 -2.76
CA LEU A 206 -9.81 16.63 -1.73
C LEU A 206 -9.40 15.25 -2.24
N LEU A 207 -9.72 14.92 -3.49
CA LEU A 207 -9.35 13.66 -4.11
C LEU A 207 -7.85 13.57 -4.31
N THR A 208 -7.18 14.65 -4.76
CA THR A 208 -5.70 14.72 -4.78
C THR A 208 -5.09 14.46 -3.41
N LEU A 209 -5.62 15.08 -2.35
CA LEU A 209 -5.12 14.87 -0.98
C LEU A 209 -5.29 13.40 -0.52
N ILE A 210 -6.43 12.79 -0.85
CA ILE A 210 -6.75 11.41 -0.47
C ILE A 210 -5.92 10.41 -1.26
N GLU A 211 -5.77 10.63 -2.56
CA GLU A 211 -4.99 9.84 -3.50
C GLU A 211 -3.51 9.85 -3.11
N GLU A 212 -2.85 11.01 -3.26
CA GLU A 212 -1.42 11.18 -3.02
C GLU A 212 -1.05 10.94 -1.55
N GLY A 213 -1.85 11.49 -0.62
CA GLY A 213 -1.62 11.29 0.81
C GLY A 213 -1.83 9.84 1.24
N GLY A 214 -2.82 9.16 0.68
CA GLY A 214 -3.09 7.75 0.93
C GLY A 214 -1.97 6.85 0.41
N GLU A 215 -1.47 7.12 -0.79
CA GLU A 215 -0.29 6.43 -1.33
C GLU A 215 0.94 6.61 -0.45
N MET A 216 1.26 7.84 -0.04
CA MET A 216 2.41 8.11 0.80
C MET A 216 2.37 7.33 2.12
N LEU A 217 1.23 7.35 2.80
CA LEU A 217 1.04 6.68 4.09
C LEU A 217 1.11 5.15 3.94
N THR A 218 0.47 4.60 2.91
CA THR A 218 0.43 3.15 2.68
C THR A 218 1.78 2.61 2.24
N LEU A 219 2.53 3.37 1.42
CA LEU A 219 3.90 3.04 1.05
C LEU A 219 4.83 3.06 2.29
N SER A 220 4.65 4.01 3.22
CA SER A 220 5.37 4.02 4.50
C SER A 220 5.09 2.79 5.35
N LEU A 221 3.83 2.32 5.39
CA LEU A 221 3.45 1.07 6.06
C LEU A 221 4.10 -0.15 5.40
N LEU A 222 4.13 -0.22 4.07
CA LEU A 222 4.80 -1.31 3.33
C LEU A 222 6.31 -1.34 3.61
N VAL A 223 6.98 -0.20 3.52
CA VAL A 223 8.42 -0.06 3.82
C VAL A 223 8.72 -0.52 5.25
N TRP A 224 7.92 -0.06 6.22
CA TRP A 224 8.04 -0.47 7.61
C TRP A 224 7.85 -1.98 7.77
N TYR A 225 6.82 -2.55 7.13
CA TYR A 225 6.50 -3.97 7.28
C TYR A 225 7.63 -4.86 6.74
N PHE A 226 8.19 -4.52 5.57
CA PHE A 226 9.36 -5.21 5.04
C PHE A 226 10.60 -5.07 5.93
N TYR A 227 10.85 -3.88 6.47
CA TYR A 227 11.93 -3.68 7.45
C TYR A 227 11.71 -4.53 8.72
N PHE A 228 10.48 -4.59 9.22
CA PHE A 228 10.11 -5.43 10.35
C PHE A 228 10.37 -6.92 10.06
N LEU A 229 10.00 -7.42 8.88
CA LEU A 229 10.26 -8.80 8.46
C LEU A 229 11.76 -9.11 8.38
N VAL A 230 12.57 -8.18 7.89
CA VAL A 230 14.04 -8.29 7.86
C VAL A 230 14.62 -8.40 9.28
N LEU A 231 14.09 -7.64 10.24
CA LEU A 231 14.52 -7.74 11.64
C LEU A 231 14.03 -9.01 12.34
N LYS A 232 12.86 -9.53 11.94
CA LYS A 232 12.23 -10.70 12.56
C LYS A 232 13.02 -11.97 12.24
N LYS A 233 13.81 -12.47 13.20
CA LYS A 233 14.66 -13.66 13.03
C LYS A 233 13.87 -14.95 12.81
N ASP A 234 12.80 -15.16 13.58
CA ASP A 234 11.98 -16.38 13.51
C ASP A 234 10.73 -16.21 12.62
N GLN A 235 10.41 -17.20 11.80
CA GLN A 235 9.18 -17.19 10.99
C GLN A 235 7.94 -17.56 11.82
N LYS A 236 8.13 -18.02 13.06
CA LYS A 236 7.05 -18.21 14.05
C LYS A 236 6.83 -16.91 14.81
N GLY A 237 5.65 -16.32 14.65
CA GLY A 237 5.31 -15.08 15.35
C GLY A 237 4.07 -14.43 14.76
N PRO A 238 3.75 -13.21 15.21
CA PRO A 238 2.52 -12.55 14.83
C PRO A 238 2.54 -12.09 13.38
N PHE A 239 1.36 -12.17 12.78
CA PHE A 239 1.03 -11.77 11.42
C PHE A 239 -0.19 -10.83 11.53
N LEU A 240 -0.44 -9.99 10.53
CA LEU A 240 -1.67 -9.18 10.48
C LEU A 240 -2.89 -10.07 10.18
N TYR A 241 -2.70 -11.12 9.40
CA TYR A 241 -3.75 -12.05 8.98
C TYR A 241 -4.66 -12.56 10.12
N PRO A 242 -4.15 -13.10 11.26
CA PRO A 242 -5.00 -13.51 12.37
C PRO A 242 -5.82 -12.40 13.04
N TYR A 243 -5.40 -11.13 12.88
CA TYR A 243 -6.11 -9.97 13.43
C TYR A 243 -7.23 -9.51 12.50
N VAL A 244 -6.99 -9.55 11.20
CA VAL A 244 -7.96 -9.17 10.17
C VAL A 244 -9.00 -10.29 9.96
N PHE A 245 -8.53 -11.53 9.86
CA PHE A 245 -9.36 -12.71 9.68
C PHE A 245 -9.36 -13.51 10.98
N LYS A 246 -10.41 -13.30 11.81
CA LYS A 246 -10.63 -13.98 13.11
C LYS A 246 -10.68 -15.52 13.06
N ASN A 247 -10.52 -16.14 11.88
CA ASN A 247 -10.80 -17.55 11.68
C ASN A 247 -9.53 -18.41 11.56
N LYS A 248 -9.30 -19.27 12.55
CA LYS A 248 -8.07 -20.09 12.69
C LYS A 248 -8.01 -21.32 11.76
N ARG A 249 -8.93 -21.51 10.80
CA ARG A 249 -9.15 -22.84 10.19
C ARG A 249 -8.71 -23.09 8.73
N HIS A 250 -8.21 -22.12 7.97
CA HIS A 250 -8.14 -22.31 6.50
C HIS A 250 -6.79 -22.60 5.83
N PHE A 251 -5.73 -22.91 6.57
CA PHE A 251 -4.48 -23.37 5.93
C PHE A 251 -3.89 -24.55 6.70
N ARG A 252 -4.33 -25.76 6.33
CA ARG A 252 -3.51 -26.97 6.41
C ARG A 252 -2.76 -27.09 5.09
#